data_AF-A0A433QXR0-F1
#
_entry.id   AF-A0A433QXR0-F1
#
_cell.length_a   1.000
_cell.length_b   1.000
_cell.length_c   1.000
_cell.angle_alpha   90.00
_cell.angle_beta   90.00
_cell.angle_gamma   90.00
#
_symmetry.space_group_name_H-M   'P 1'
#
loop_
_entity.id
_entity.type
_entity.pdbx_description
1 polymer ?
#
loop_
_entity_poly.entity_id
_entity_poly.type
_entity_poly.pdbx_seq_one_letter_code
_entity_poly.pdbx_strand_id
1 'polypeptide(L)'
;MSDSTSDLSLRGEFVAGQELHSRLEASSLSTTDAAYQRDVRAALAHFETAADLVHRVALFSVNEIVEDINTTDMRFLLVESYQGDLTLRLVGGDRVQILKTAKSYFEQFLFNCDTHDILRAEDKTRLERIKDGAVTRGGDPASARAQKIAQFQREKAIKAKIEVDDADREFVLTLIDLHVLRTLDHLTSVAQEEVMLEEMHRMRERAGDAGGERVDLARDAARLDAGLRGGRADGPLLSKEGKVSWGLRFLEA
;
A
#
# COMPACT_ATOMS: atom_id res chain seq x y z
N MET A 1 25.41 21.70 -28.77
CA MET A 1 25.79 22.46 -27.55
C MET A 1 24.63 22.42 -26.53
N SER A 2 23.96 21.28 -26.39
CA SER A 2 22.79 21.13 -25.53
C SER A 2 23.19 20.50 -24.20
N ASP A 3 22.62 21.07 -23.14
CA ASP A 3 22.17 20.36 -21.93
C ASP A 3 23.08 20.12 -20.71
N SER A 4 24.19 20.86 -20.57
CA SER A 4 24.90 20.88 -19.27
C SER A 4 24.05 21.50 -18.13
N THR A 5 23.14 22.42 -18.44
CA THR A 5 22.27 23.07 -17.43
C THR A 5 21.13 22.15 -16.97
N SER A 6 20.59 21.30 -17.86
CA SER A 6 19.53 20.35 -17.48
C SER A 6 20.09 19.18 -16.65
N ASP A 7 21.29 18.68 -16.98
CA ASP A 7 21.98 17.64 -16.19
C ASP A 7 22.29 18.13 -14.78
N LEU A 8 22.80 19.36 -14.65
CA LEU A 8 23.00 20.00 -13.35
C LEU A 8 21.68 20.18 -12.58
N SER A 9 20.58 20.47 -13.28
CA SER A 9 19.24 20.56 -12.67
C SER A 9 18.74 19.18 -12.22
N LEU A 10 18.87 18.13 -13.04
CA LEU A 10 18.40 16.78 -12.73
C LEU A 10 19.12 16.21 -11.50
N ARG A 11 20.45 16.35 -11.47
CA ARG A 11 21.25 15.94 -10.30
C ARG A 11 20.82 16.68 -9.04
N GLY A 12 20.60 18.00 -9.15
CA GLY A 12 20.14 18.82 -8.03
C GLY A 12 18.79 18.39 -7.48
N GLU A 13 17.80 18.19 -8.36
CA GLU A 13 16.46 17.71 -7.98
C GLU A 13 16.51 16.33 -7.32
N PHE A 14 17.27 15.40 -7.92
CA PHE A 14 17.39 14.04 -7.39
C PHE A 14 18.04 14.03 -6.00
N VAL A 15 19.14 14.75 -5.81
CA VAL A 15 19.83 14.84 -4.50
C VAL A 15 18.93 15.48 -3.45
N ALA A 16 18.25 16.58 -3.78
CA ALA A 16 17.32 17.24 -2.85
C ALA A 16 16.17 16.30 -2.41
N GLY A 17 15.61 15.55 -3.35
CA GLY A 17 14.62 14.51 -3.09
C GLY A 17 15.15 13.41 -2.16
N GLN A 18 16.36 12.89 -2.43
CA GLN A 18 17.00 11.86 -1.61
C GLN A 18 17.33 12.33 -0.19
N GLU A 19 17.80 13.56 -0.03
CA GLU A 19 18.08 14.14 1.29
C GLU A 19 16.80 14.30 2.12
N LEU A 20 15.70 14.74 1.50
CA LEU A 20 14.39 14.78 2.16
C LEU A 20 13.90 13.38 2.52
N HIS A 21 14.01 12.42 1.60
CA HIS A 21 13.63 11.03 1.85
C HIS A 21 14.41 10.43 3.03
N SER A 22 15.74 10.59 3.06
CA SER A 22 16.59 10.13 4.14
C SER A 22 16.23 10.77 5.49
N ARG A 23 15.92 12.08 5.49
CA ARG A 23 15.43 12.77 6.69
C ARG A 23 14.08 12.23 7.16
N LEU A 24 13.18 11.91 6.23
CA LEU A 24 11.87 11.33 6.54
C LEU A 24 11.99 9.90 7.10
N GLU A 25 12.96 9.10 6.63
CA GLU A 25 13.26 7.78 7.20
C GLU A 25 13.85 7.87 8.61
N ALA A 26 14.70 8.86 8.87
CA ALA A 26 15.32 9.08 10.19
C ALA A 26 14.43 9.89 11.16
N SER A 27 13.29 10.40 10.71
CA SER A 27 12.44 11.28 11.49
C SER A 27 11.73 10.55 12.63
N SER A 28 11.63 11.21 13.78
CA SER A 28 10.80 10.76 14.91
C SER A 28 9.38 11.35 14.89
N LEU A 29 9.07 12.19 13.89
CA LEU A 29 7.75 12.79 13.74
C LEU A 29 6.73 11.74 13.32
N SER A 30 5.47 11.93 13.76
CA SER A 30 4.35 11.12 13.28
C SER A 30 4.11 11.40 11.79
N THR A 31 3.64 10.39 11.05
CA THR A 31 3.25 10.56 9.65
C THR A 31 2.10 11.54 9.47
N THR A 32 1.30 11.82 10.51
CA THR A 32 0.24 12.83 10.46
C THR A 32 0.71 14.24 10.82
N ASP A 33 1.96 14.41 11.22
CA ASP A 33 2.54 15.71 11.56
C ASP A 33 2.63 16.61 10.30
N ALA A 34 2.28 17.88 10.47
CA ALA A 34 2.24 18.84 9.36
C ALA A 34 3.62 19.11 8.75
N ALA A 35 4.69 19.12 9.57
CA ALA A 35 6.05 19.28 9.08
C ALA A 35 6.52 18.03 8.33
N TYR A 36 6.19 16.83 8.83
CA TYR A 36 6.47 15.58 8.12
C TYR A 36 5.78 15.57 6.74
N GLN A 37 4.48 15.88 6.70
CA GLN A 37 3.72 15.91 5.43
C GLN A 37 4.17 17.00 4.47
N ARG A 38 4.66 18.15 4.97
CA ARG A 38 5.28 19.17 4.12
C ARG A 38 6.55 18.61 3.46
N ASP A 39 7.39 17.93 4.22
CA ASP A 39 8.65 17.39 3.71
C ASP A 39 8.40 16.22 2.73
N VAL A 40 7.37 15.38 2.96
CA VAL A 40 6.92 14.37 1.98
C VAL A 40 6.53 15.01 0.64
N ARG A 41 5.70 16.07 0.67
CA ARG A 41 5.26 16.76 -0.56
C ARG A 41 6.41 17.46 -1.26
N ALA A 42 7.34 18.04 -0.51
CA ALA A 42 8.54 18.65 -1.09
C ALA A 42 9.41 17.61 -1.80
N ALA A 43 9.62 16.44 -1.17
CA ALA A 43 10.38 15.35 -1.78
C ALA A 43 9.71 14.84 -3.07
N LEU A 44 8.38 14.69 -3.05
CA LEU A 44 7.61 14.31 -4.25
C LEU A 44 7.79 15.33 -5.38
N ALA A 45 7.70 16.63 -5.10
CA ALA A 45 7.88 17.67 -6.13
C ALA A 45 9.27 17.63 -6.78
N HIS A 46 10.32 17.34 -6.00
CA HIS A 46 11.67 17.14 -6.53
C HIS A 46 11.73 15.92 -7.46
N PHE A 47 11.15 14.79 -7.04
CA PHE A 47 11.15 13.58 -7.88
C PHE A 47 10.22 13.67 -9.10
N GLU A 48 9.12 14.43 -9.04
CA GLU A 48 8.30 14.77 -10.20
C GLU A 48 9.11 15.56 -11.22
N THR A 49 9.84 16.59 -10.77
CA THR A 49 10.72 17.38 -11.64
C THR A 49 11.86 16.52 -12.21
N ALA A 50 12.45 15.64 -11.41
CA ALA A 50 13.49 14.72 -11.85
C ALA A 50 12.96 13.72 -12.90
N ALA A 51 11.77 13.16 -12.70
CA ALA A 51 11.13 12.24 -13.65
C ALA A 51 10.88 12.94 -15.00
N ASP A 52 10.35 14.16 -14.98
CA ASP A 52 10.13 14.96 -16.19
C ASP A 52 11.44 15.23 -16.93
N LEU A 53 12.52 15.54 -16.21
CA LEU A 53 13.83 15.78 -16.81
C LEU A 53 14.41 14.49 -17.43
N VAL A 54 14.35 13.36 -16.73
CA VAL A 54 14.77 12.03 -17.22
C VAL A 54 14.06 11.70 -18.54
N HIS A 55 12.73 11.92 -18.59
CA HIS A 55 11.94 11.67 -19.79
C HIS A 55 12.32 12.61 -20.93
N ARG A 56 12.47 13.92 -20.64
CA ARG A 56 12.77 14.94 -21.65
C ARG A 56 14.13 14.77 -22.30
N VAL A 57 15.14 14.35 -21.55
CA VAL A 57 16.49 14.09 -22.08
C VAL A 57 16.62 12.69 -22.67
N ALA A 58 15.56 11.87 -22.60
CA ALA A 58 15.53 10.48 -23.03
C ALA A 58 16.71 9.68 -22.47
N LEU A 59 16.94 9.80 -21.15
CA LEU A 59 18.15 9.31 -20.50
C LEU A 59 18.32 7.79 -20.58
N PHE A 60 17.20 7.08 -20.69
CA PHE A 60 17.17 5.63 -20.79
C PHE A 60 16.45 5.22 -22.07
N SER A 61 17.11 4.39 -22.88
CA SER A 61 16.50 3.80 -24.07
C SER A 61 16.00 2.39 -23.78
N VAL A 62 14.84 2.02 -24.33
CA VAL A 62 14.25 0.68 -24.16
C VAL A 62 15.14 -0.46 -24.68
N ASN A 63 16.09 -0.15 -25.58
CA ASN A 63 17.02 -1.14 -26.15
C ASN A 63 18.40 -1.15 -25.48
N GLU A 64 18.57 -0.44 -24.37
CA GLU A 64 19.84 -0.30 -23.65
C GLU A 64 19.88 -1.30 -22.50
N ILE A 65 20.93 -2.12 -22.42
CA ILE A 65 21.16 -2.97 -21.24
C ILE A 65 21.86 -2.14 -20.17
N VAL A 66 21.76 -2.57 -18.91
CA VAL A 66 22.34 -1.80 -17.79
C VAL A 66 23.81 -1.48 -18.01
N GLU A 67 24.60 -2.39 -18.61
CA GLU A 67 26.02 -2.25 -18.95
C GLU A 67 26.34 -1.02 -19.79
N ASP A 68 25.40 -0.58 -20.64
CA ASP A 68 25.57 0.56 -21.54
C ASP A 68 25.23 1.91 -20.85
N ILE A 69 24.55 1.87 -19.70
CA ILE A 69 24.16 3.05 -18.94
C ILE A 69 25.37 3.59 -18.16
N ASN A 70 25.63 4.89 -18.27
CA ASN A 70 26.62 5.59 -17.44
C ASN A 70 26.32 5.38 -15.95
N THR A 71 27.35 5.06 -15.16
CA THR A 71 27.22 4.87 -13.70
C THR A 71 26.57 6.06 -13.00
N THR A 72 26.85 7.29 -13.46
CA THR A 72 26.26 8.49 -12.87
C THR A 72 24.77 8.62 -13.12
N ASP A 73 24.29 8.06 -14.23
CA ASP A 73 22.93 8.26 -14.73
C ASP A 73 22.02 7.12 -14.25
N MET A 74 22.59 5.93 -14.04
CA MET A 74 21.90 4.75 -13.52
C MET A 74 21.11 5.03 -12.22
N ARG A 75 21.57 5.95 -11.36
CA ARG A 75 20.85 6.34 -10.13
C ARG A 75 19.46 6.89 -10.40
N PHE A 76 19.23 7.49 -11.56
CA PHE A 76 17.94 8.07 -11.91
C PHE A 76 16.88 7.00 -12.25
N LEU A 77 17.27 5.73 -12.43
CA LEU A 77 16.31 4.62 -12.46
C LEU A 77 15.54 4.47 -11.13
N LEU A 78 16.03 5.06 -10.04
CA LEU A 78 15.40 4.99 -8.73
C LEU A 78 14.25 5.99 -8.56
N VAL A 79 14.07 6.95 -9.46
CA VAL A 79 13.12 8.07 -9.30
C VAL A 79 11.72 7.56 -8.99
N GLU A 80 11.19 6.65 -9.80
CA GLU A 80 9.83 6.13 -9.61
C GLU A 80 9.71 5.30 -8.32
N SER A 81 10.78 4.60 -7.90
CA SER A 81 10.76 3.88 -6.62
C SER A 81 10.62 4.82 -5.42
N TYR A 82 11.27 5.99 -5.46
CA TYR A 82 11.13 7.02 -4.43
C TYR A 82 9.74 7.66 -4.48
N GLN A 83 9.20 7.94 -5.67
CA GLN A 83 7.85 8.48 -5.83
C GLN A 83 6.81 7.53 -5.22
N GLY A 84 6.92 6.22 -5.48
CA GLY A 84 6.05 5.21 -4.90
C GLY A 84 6.09 5.20 -3.36
N ASP A 85 7.28 5.14 -2.77
CA ASP A 85 7.44 5.10 -1.31
C ASP A 85 6.92 6.38 -0.64
N LEU A 86 7.26 7.56 -1.18
CA LEU A 86 6.79 8.84 -0.65
C LEU A 86 5.28 9.00 -0.79
N THR A 87 4.69 8.52 -1.89
CA THR A 87 3.24 8.54 -2.11
C THR A 87 2.52 7.75 -1.02
N LEU A 88 3.03 6.57 -0.63
CA LEU A 88 2.43 5.77 0.45
C LEU A 88 2.43 6.47 1.81
N ARG A 89 3.31 7.46 2.02
CA ARG A 89 3.43 8.24 3.26
C ARG A 89 2.46 9.43 3.34
N LEU A 90 1.73 9.75 2.26
CA LEU A 90 0.73 10.81 2.26
C LEU A 90 -0.46 10.46 3.16
N VAL A 91 -0.96 11.45 3.90
CA VAL A 91 -2.19 11.33 4.71
C VAL A 91 -3.22 12.39 4.32
N GLY A 92 -4.51 12.10 4.62
CA GLY A 92 -5.62 13.06 4.46
C GLY A 92 -6.23 13.14 3.05
N GLY A 93 -5.80 12.30 2.11
CA GLY A 93 -6.41 12.15 0.78
C GLY A 93 -7.27 10.89 0.64
N ASP A 94 -7.76 10.64 -0.58
CA ASP A 94 -8.40 9.36 -0.93
C ASP A 94 -7.34 8.25 -0.91
N ARG A 95 -7.45 7.34 0.06
CA ARG A 95 -6.49 6.24 0.24
C ARG A 95 -6.45 5.32 -0.98
N VAL A 96 -7.59 5.08 -1.64
CA VAL A 96 -7.62 4.24 -2.85
C VAL A 96 -6.80 4.88 -3.97
N GLN A 97 -6.93 6.20 -4.14
CA GLN A 97 -6.15 6.93 -5.14
C GLN A 97 -4.66 6.98 -4.80
N ILE A 98 -4.30 7.13 -3.51
CA ILE A 98 -2.90 7.07 -3.05
C ILE A 98 -2.28 5.71 -3.38
N LEU A 99 -2.98 4.61 -3.07
CA LEU A 99 -2.49 3.26 -3.35
C LEU A 99 -2.32 3.00 -4.84
N LYS A 100 -3.29 3.39 -5.67
CA LYS A 100 -3.20 3.28 -7.14
C LYS A 100 -2.01 4.04 -7.70
N THR A 101 -1.80 5.27 -7.23
CA THR A 101 -0.70 6.13 -7.69
C THR A 101 0.65 5.56 -7.28
N ALA A 102 0.80 5.13 -6.02
CA ALA A 102 2.02 4.47 -5.57
C ALA A 102 2.31 3.18 -6.36
N LYS A 103 1.28 2.36 -6.61
CA LYS A 103 1.38 1.15 -7.41
C LYS A 103 1.88 1.43 -8.82
N SER A 104 1.36 2.45 -9.50
CA SER A 104 1.84 2.80 -10.85
C SER A 104 3.32 3.19 -10.87
N TYR A 105 3.80 3.93 -9.86
CA TYR A 105 5.23 4.26 -9.76
C TYR A 105 6.09 3.03 -9.53
N PHE A 106 5.68 2.14 -8.64
CA PHE A 106 6.38 0.88 -8.39
C PHE A 106 6.41 -0.05 -9.61
N GLU A 107 5.29 -0.16 -10.34
CA GLU A 107 5.22 -0.94 -11.58
C GLU A 107 6.12 -0.36 -12.67
N GLN A 108 6.17 0.98 -12.81
CA GLN A 108 7.06 1.65 -13.75
C GLN A 108 8.54 1.41 -13.39
N PHE A 109 8.91 1.52 -12.11
CA PHE A 109 10.26 1.24 -11.64
C PHE A 109 10.70 -0.20 -11.96
N LEU A 110 9.85 -1.19 -11.66
CA LEU A 110 10.15 -2.60 -11.95
C LEU A 110 10.19 -2.89 -13.45
N PHE A 111 9.34 -2.23 -14.24
CA PHE A 111 9.38 -2.30 -15.70
C PHE A 111 10.70 -1.74 -16.26
N ASN A 112 11.17 -0.60 -15.76
CA ASN A 112 12.46 -0.03 -16.16
C ASN A 112 13.60 -1.01 -15.77
N CYS A 113 13.59 -1.54 -14.54
CA CYS A 113 14.58 -2.53 -14.11
C CYS A 113 14.57 -3.79 -14.98
N ASP A 114 13.40 -4.26 -15.41
CA ASP A 114 13.27 -5.44 -16.28
C ASP A 114 13.79 -5.17 -17.69
N THR A 115 13.44 -4.01 -18.24
CA THR A 115 13.84 -3.57 -19.59
C THR A 115 15.35 -3.43 -19.72
N HIS A 116 16.04 -3.04 -18.64
CA HIS A 116 17.50 -2.89 -18.60
C HIS A 116 18.24 -4.12 -18.07
N ASP A 117 17.59 -5.30 -17.99
CA ASP A 117 18.17 -6.56 -17.50
C ASP A 117 18.71 -6.53 -16.05
N ILE A 118 18.19 -5.62 -15.22
CA ILE A 118 18.54 -5.50 -13.80
C ILE A 118 17.71 -6.44 -12.93
N LEU A 119 16.44 -6.66 -13.32
CA LEU A 119 15.50 -7.43 -12.50
C LEU A 119 15.82 -8.93 -12.50
N ARG A 120 16.12 -9.50 -11.33
CA ARG A 120 16.48 -10.92 -11.19
C ARG A 120 15.30 -11.85 -11.46
N ALA A 121 15.57 -13.07 -11.93
CA ALA A 121 14.53 -14.07 -12.20
C ALA A 121 13.64 -14.39 -10.98
N GLU A 122 14.21 -14.43 -9.77
CA GLU A 122 13.45 -14.61 -8.52
C GLU A 122 12.49 -13.44 -8.24
N ASP A 123 12.91 -12.21 -8.56
CA ASP A 123 12.14 -10.99 -8.37
C ASP A 123 11.02 -10.88 -9.42
N LYS A 124 11.30 -11.27 -10.68
CA LYS A 124 10.29 -11.42 -11.74
C LYS A 124 9.20 -12.42 -11.31
N THR A 125 9.62 -13.60 -10.83
CA THR A 125 8.69 -14.63 -10.34
C THR A 125 7.81 -14.11 -9.19
N ARG A 126 8.39 -13.32 -8.27
CA ARG A 126 7.64 -12.70 -7.18
C ARG A 126 6.66 -11.64 -7.68
N LEU A 127 7.07 -10.80 -8.62
CA LEU A 127 6.21 -9.78 -9.23
C LEU A 127 4.97 -10.43 -9.88
N GLU A 128 5.15 -11.50 -10.65
CA GLU A 128 4.04 -12.22 -11.27
C GLU A 128 3.08 -12.81 -10.23
N ARG A 129 3.61 -13.39 -9.13
CA ARG A 129 2.77 -13.85 -8.02
C ARG A 129 1.96 -12.73 -7.36
N ILE A 130 2.51 -11.52 -7.27
CA ILE A 130 1.79 -10.35 -6.75
C ILE A 130 0.67 -9.97 -7.72
N LYS A 131 0.97 -9.86 -9.02
CA LYS A 131 -0.02 -9.53 -10.08
C LYS A 131 -1.16 -10.54 -10.14
N ASP A 132 -0.85 -11.82 -10.00
CA ASP A 132 -1.83 -12.91 -9.98
C ASP A 132 -2.68 -12.95 -8.69
N GLY A 133 -2.43 -12.05 -7.72
CA GLY A 133 -3.11 -12.07 -6.43
C GLY A 133 -2.78 -13.30 -5.58
N ALA A 134 -1.69 -14.02 -5.87
CA ALA A 134 -1.30 -15.17 -5.06
C ALA A 134 -0.91 -14.76 -3.62
N VAL A 135 -0.46 -13.52 -3.43
CA VAL A 135 -0.10 -12.96 -2.11
C VAL A 135 -1.31 -12.63 -1.23
N THR A 136 -2.50 -12.47 -1.79
CA THR A 136 -3.75 -12.16 -1.06
C THR A 136 -4.63 -13.39 -0.83
N ARG A 137 -4.47 -14.46 -1.62
CA ARG A 137 -5.32 -15.67 -1.57
C ARG A 137 -5.02 -16.66 -0.44
N GLY A 138 -4.05 -16.37 0.43
CA GLY A 138 -3.65 -17.27 1.53
C GLY A 138 -2.90 -18.50 1.03
N GLY A 139 -1.57 -18.46 1.09
CA GLY A 139 -0.69 -19.58 0.72
C GLY A 139 -0.25 -20.43 1.93
N ASP A 140 0.57 -21.45 1.68
CA ASP A 140 1.22 -22.23 2.74
C ASP A 140 2.01 -21.31 3.69
N PRO A 141 1.67 -21.27 4.99
CA PRO A 141 2.36 -20.44 5.96
C PRO A 141 3.87 -20.76 6.09
N ALA A 142 4.27 -22.01 5.88
CA ALA A 142 5.68 -22.40 5.95
C ALA A 142 6.47 -21.81 4.77
N SER A 143 5.94 -21.92 3.55
CA SER A 143 6.50 -21.29 2.35
C SER A 143 6.56 -19.77 2.46
N ALA A 144 5.50 -19.11 2.94
CA ALA A 144 5.46 -17.66 3.13
C ALA A 144 6.53 -17.19 4.14
N ARG A 145 6.70 -17.93 5.25
CA ARG A 145 7.75 -17.66 6.24
C ARG A 145 9.14 -17.84 5.65
N ALA A 146 9.39 -18.92 4.92
CA ALA A 146 10.69 -19.19 4.29
C ALA A 146 11.07 -18.07 3.31
N GLN A 147 10.11 -17.61 2.49
CA GLN A 147 10.31 -16.48 1.57
C GLN A 147 10.67 -15.19 2.32
N LYS A 148 9.98 -14.88 3.43
CA LYS A 148 10.28 -13.67 4.21
C LYS A 148 11.65 -13.73 4.88
N ILE A 149 12.07 -14.92 5.35
CA ILE A 149 13.41 -15.12 5.91
C ILE A 149 14.48 -14.91 4.85
N ALA A 150 14.33 -15.52 3.67
CA ALA A 150 15.28 -15.36 2.57
C ALA A 150 15.40 -13.89 2.15
N GLN A 151 14.25 -13.18 2.07
CA GLN A 151 14.23 -11.76 1.77
C GLN A 151 14.95 -10.94 2.84
N PHE A 152 14.67 -11.17 4.11
CA PHE A 152 15.33 -10.45 5.21
C PHE A 152 16.85 -10.67 5.21
N GLN A 153 17.30 -11.90 4.92
CA GLN A 153 18.72 -12.21 4.81
C GLN A 153 19.37 -11.48 3.62
N ARG A 154 18.72 -11.45 2.45
CA ARG A 154 19.20 -10.72 1.27
C ARG A 154 19.25 -9.21 1.55
N GLU A 155 18.19 -8.63 2.10
CA GLU A 155 18.15 -7.21 2.45
C GLU A 155 19.26 -6.85 3.45
N LYS A 156 19.49 -7.70 4.47
CA LYS A 156 20.57 -7.50 5.43
C LYS A 156 21.95 -7.58 4.77
N ALA A 157 22.17 -8.54 3.86
CA ALA A 157 23.43 -8.69 3.14
C ALA A 157 23.70 -7.49 2.22
N ILE A 158 22.67 -7.00 1.52
CA ILE A 158 22.74 -5.80 0.69
C ILE A 158 23.10 -4.59 1.54
N LYS A 159 22.38 -4.36 2.65
CA LYS A 159 22.65 -3.24 3.56
C LYS A 159 24.07 -3.28 4.16
N ALA A 160 24.63 -4.47 4.35
CA ALA A 160 26.02 -4.63 4.81
C ALA A 160 27.04 -4.34 3.71
N LYS A 161 26.68 -4.47 2.43
CA LYS A 161 27.55 -4.25 1.27
C LYS A 161 27.60 -2.79 0.81
N ILE A 162 26.63 -1.98 1.22
CA ILE A 162 26.59 -0.53 0.98
C ILE A 162 27.67 0.11 1.88
N GLU A 163 28.94 0.01 1.47
CA GLU A 163 30.08 0.79 1.98
C GLU A 163 30.29 2.06 1.12
N VAL A 164 31.01 3.05 1.67
CA VAL A 164 30.82 4.50 1.46
C VAL A 164 31.34 5.08 0.12
N ASP A 165 31.12 4.42 -1.01
CA ASP A 165 31.41 5.02 -2.33
C ASP A 165 30.17 5.04 -3.24
N ASP A 166 29.47 6.18 -3.25
CA ASP A 166 28.24 6.39 -4.01
C ASP A 166 28.47 6.70 -5.51
N ALA A 167 29.74 6.84 -5.91
CA ALA A 167 30.14 6.97 -7.31
C ALA A 167 30.40 5.60 -7.94
N ASP A 168 30.50 4.54 -7.14
CA ASP A 168 30.83 3.20 -7.61
C ASP A 168 29.63 2.51 -8.27
N ARG A 169 29.87 1.89 -9.43
CA ARG A 169 28.81 1.22 -10.19
C ARG A 169 28.18 0.07 -9.42
N GLU A 170 29.03 -0.69 -8.73
CA GLU A 170 28.59 -1.79 -7.88
C GLU A 170 27.71 -1.32 -6.73
N PHE A 171 28.00 -0.14 -6.17
CA PHE A 171 27.16 0.50 -5.17
C PHE A 171 25.78 0.84 -5.74
N VAL A 172 25.71 1.51 -6.89
CA VAL A 172 24.44 1.93 -7.51
C VAL A 172 23.58 0.71 -7.85
N LEU A 173 24.17 -0.36 -8.41
CA LEU A 173 23.46 -1.62 -8.67
C LEU A 173 22.96 -2.28 -7.39
N THR A 174 23.77 -2.27 -6.33
CA THR A 174 23.37 -2.80 -5.01
C THR A 174 22.22 -1.99 -4.40
N LEU A 175 22.23 -0.67 -4.60
CA LEU A 175 21.14 0.22 -4.19
C LEU A 175 19.86 -0.06 -4.99
N ILE A 176 19.95 -0.25 -6.30
CA ILE A 176 18.80 -0.65 -7.13
C ILE A 176 18.23 -2.00 -6.66
N ASP A 177 19.09 -2.96 -6.34
CA ASP A 177 18.69 -4.25 -5.79
C ASP A 177 17.90 -4.09 -4.46
N LEU A 178 18.34 -3.18 -3.59
CA LEU A 178 17.61 -2.85 -2.37
C LEU A 178 16.23 -2.27 -2.67
N HIS A 179 16.15 -1.34 -3.64
CA HIS A 179 14.90 -0.70 -4.03
C HIS A 179 13.93 -1.68 -4.69
N VAL A 180 14.41 -2.65 -5.47
CA VAL A 180 13.60 -3.76 -6.01
C VAL A 180 12.95 -4.56 -4.88
N LEU A 181 13.73 -4.96 -3.88
CA LEU A 181 13.22 -5.72 -2.73
C LEU A 181 12.16 -4.95 -1.95
N ARG A 182 12.40 -3.67 -1.66
CA ARG A 182 11.47 -2.78 -0.97
C ARG A 182 10.20 -2.59 -1.78
N THR A 183 10.32 -2.35 -3.08
CA THR A 183 9.19 -2.16 -3.99
C THR A 183 8.28 -3.39 -4.02
N LEU A 184 8.85 -4.59 -4.08
CA LEU A 184 8.08 -5.84 -4.05
C LEU A 184 7.37 -6.06 -2.69
N ASP A 185 7.93 -5.57 -1.59
CA ASP A 185 7.25 -5.53 -0.29
C ASP A 185 6.09 -4.53 -0.31
N HIS A 186 6.32 -3.31 -0.79
CA HIS A 186 5.29 -2.30 -0.92
C HIS A 186 4.13 -2.78 -1.79
N LEU A 187 4.40 -3.37 -2.95
CA LEU A 187 3.35 -3.92 -3.82
C LEU A 187 2.55 -5.04 -3.15
N THR A 188 3.21 -5.86 -2.33
CA THR A 188 2.51 -6.89 -1.53
C THR A 188 1.57 -6.24 -0.51
N SER A 189 2.06 -5.23 0.23
CA SER A 189 1.26 -4.50 1.21
C SER A 189 0.10 -3.73 0.56
N VAL A 190 0.36 -3.07 -0.58
CA VAL A 190 -0.67 -2.38 -1.37
C VAL A 190 -1.74 -3.37 -1.81
N ALA A 191 -1.39 -4.52 -2.37
CA ALA A 191 -2.36 -5.52 -2.80
C ALA A 191 -3.21 -6.05 -1.63
N GLN A 192 -2.62 -6.25 -0.45
CA GLN A 192 -3.36 -6.64 0.76
C GLN A 192 -4.31 -5.53 1.23
N GLU A 193 -3.86 -4.28 1.19
CA GLU A 193 -4.66 -3.12 1.59
C GLU A 193 -5.83 -2.87 0.62
N GLU A 194 -5.61 -3.03 -0.69
CA GLU A 194 -6.68 -2.95 -1.71
C GLU A 194 -7.81 -3.94 -1.40
N VAL A 195 -7.48 -5.21 -1.10
CA VAL A 195 -8.48 -6.22 -0.71
C VAL A 195 -9.22 -5.84 0.57
N MET A 196 -8.51 -5.30 1.57
CA MET A 196 -9.16 -4.85 2.82
C MET A 196 -10.12 -3.69 2.58
N LEU A 197 -9.72 -2.69 1.78
CA LEU A 197 -10.55 -1.54 1.45
C LEU A 197 -11.78 -1.93 0.63
N GLU A 198 -11.65 -2.87 -0.30
CA GLU A 198 -12.77 -3.43 -1.06
C GLU A 198 -13.77 -4.15 -0.15
N GLU A 199 -13.29 -4.99 0.77
CA GLU A 199 -14.18 -5.68 1.71
C GLU A 199 -14.83 -4.70 2.69
N MET A 200 -14.10 -3.68 3.17
CA MET A 200 -14.67 -2.60 3.99
C MET A 200 -15.77 -1.83 3.24
N HIS A 201 -15.59 -1.54 1.96
CA HIS A 201 -16.60 -0.92 1.12
C HIS A 201 -17.86 -1.80 1.04
N ARG A 202 -17.67 -3.08 0.73
CA ARG A 202 -18.75 -4.07 0.64
C ARG A 202 -19.52 -4.23 1.96
N MET A 203 -18.82 -4.24 3.08
CA MET A 203 -19.44 -4.29 4.41
C MET A 203 -20.28 -3.04 4.69
N ARG A 204 -19.79 -1.86 4.30
CA ARG A 204 -20.51 -0.59 4.45
C ARG A 204 -21.77 -0.54 3.59
N GLU A 205 -21.72 -1.03 2.35
CA GLU A 205 -22.90 -1.13 1.48
C GLU A 205 -23.97 -2.04 2.07
N ARG A 206 -23.58 -3.23 2.55
CA ARG A 206 -24.49 -4.17 3.24
C ARG A 206 -25.12 -3.59 4.50
N ALA A 207 -24.34 -2.83 5.28
CA ALA A 207 -24.84 -2.16 6.48
C ALA A 207 -25.76 -0.96 6.15
N GLY A 208 -25.50 -0.25 5.05
CA GLY A 208 -26.35 0.83 4.55
C GLY A 208 -27.70 0.33 4.04
N ASP A 209 -27.71 -0.84 3.38
CA ASP A 209 -28.93 -1.50 2.89
C ASP A 209 -29.79 -2.03 4.07
N ALA A 210 -29.17 -2.57 5.12
CA ALA A 210 -29.85 -2.96 6.35
C ALA A 210 -30.41 -1.78 7.19
N GLY A 211 -29.95 -0.55 6.94
CA GLY A 211 -30.45 0.68 7.58
C GLY A 211 -31.69 1.28 6.92
N GLY A 212 -32.08 0.79 5.74
CA GLY A 212 -33.28 1.22 5.00
C GLY A 212 -34.58 0.64 5.54
N GLU A 213 -34.52 -0.40 6.39
CA GLU A 213 -35.68 -1.02 7.03
C GLU A 213 -35.80 -0.59 8.50
N ARG A 214 -35.73 0.72 8.75
CA ARG A 214 -36.43 1.28 9.91
C ARG A 214 -37.92 1.14 9.62
N VAL A 215 -38.46 -0.03 9.94
CA VAL A 215 -39.90 -0.22 10.12
C VAL A 215 -40.36 0.92 11.02
N ASP A 216 -41.15 1.84 10.48
CA ASP A 216 -41.76 2.94 11.22
C ASP A 216 -42.66 2.35 12.32
N LEU A 217 -42.07 2.03 13.48
CA LEU A 217 -42.80 1.56 14.67
C LEU A 217 -43.86 2.57 15.13
N ALA A 218 -43.77 3.83 14.67
CA ALA A 218 -44.79 4.85 14.88
C ALA A 218 -46.05 4.63 14.03
N ARG A 219 -45.95 3.96 12.87
CA ARG A 219 -47.08 3.71 11.96
C ARG A 219 -47.88 2.47 12.37
N ASP A 220 -47.23 1.49 13.00
CA ASP A 220 -47.89 0.29 13.53
C ASP A 220 -48.49 0.47 14.93
N ALA A 221 -47.97 1.41 15.75
CA ALA A 221 -48.61 1.78 17.01
C ALA A 221 -50.05 2.32 16.82
N ALA A 222 -50.31 3.03 15.71
CA ALA A 222 -51.64 3.53 15.39
C ALA A 222 -52.61 2.44 14.89
N ARG A 223 -52.10 1.27 14.47
CA ARG A 223 -52.91 0.13 14.04
C ARG A 223 -53.27 -0.82 15.19
N LEU A 224 -52.47 -0.84 16.25
CA LEU A 224 -52.71 -1.71 17.42
C LEU A 224 -53.81 -1.18 18.35
N ASP A 225 -54.10 0.13 18.33
CA ASP A 225 -55.16 0.72 19.17
C ASP A 225 -56.57 0.59 18.58
N ALA A 226 -56.70 0.16 17.32
CA ALA A 226 -57.99 -0.08 16.68
C ALA A 226 -58.56 -1.50 16.97
N GLY A 227 -57.80 -2.37 17.63
CA GLY A 227 -58.16 -3.78 17.86
C GLY A 227 -58.54 -4.17 19.29
N LEU A 228 -58.28 -3.34 20.30
CA LEU A 228 -58.41 -3.72 21.71
C LEU A 228 -59.79 -3.45 22.33
N ARG A 229 -60.86 -3.81 21.59
CA ARG A 229 -62.17 -4.12 22.19
C ARG A 229 -62.43 -5.62 22.05
N GLY A 230 -61.86 -6.40 22.98
CA GLY A 230 -62.30 -7.76 23.25
C GLY A 230 -61.17 -8.78 23.23
N GLY A 231 -60.74 -9.23 24.41
CA GLY A 231 -59.86 -10.38 24.53
C GLY A 231 -59.18 -10.45 25.89
N ARG A 232 -59.53 -11.48 26.66
CA ARG A 232 -59.11 -11.73 28.03
C ARG A 232 -57.58 -11.75 28.18
N ALA A 233 -57.10 -11.10 29.24
CA ALA A 233 -55.74 -11.22 29.73
C ALA A 233 -55.50 -12.63 30.28
N ASP A 234 -54.63 -13.40 29.64
CA ASP A 234 -53.92 -14.51 30.29
C ASP A 234 -52.57 -14.73 29.61
N GLY A 235 -51.51 -14.25 30.24
CA GLY A 235 -50.13 -14.37 29.78
C GLY A 235 -49.18 -13.96 30.92
N PRO A 236 -48.10 -14.70 31.19
CA PRO A 236 -47.52 -14.74 32.53
C PRO A 236 -46.76 -13.45 32.87
N LEU A 237 -47.18 -12.79 33.94
CA LEU A 237 -46.52 -11.63 34.51
C LEU A 237 -45.36 -12.07 35.40
N LEU A 238 -44.17 -11.53 35.13
CA LEU A 238 -42.99 -11.56 36.00
C LEU A 238 -43.37 -11.06 37.41
N SER A 239 -43.15 -11.87 38.45
CA SER A 239 -43.19 -11.38 39.83
C SER A 239 -41.87 -10.66 40.16
N LYS A 240 -41.92 -9.74 41.12
CA LYS A 240 -40.84 -8.79 41.47
C LYS A 240 -39.59 -9.42 42.11
N GLU A 241 -39.46 -10.75 42.14
CA GLU A 241 -38.37 -11.47 42.79
C GLU A 241 -37.52 -12.36 41.85
N GLY A 242 -37.62 -12.18 40.53
CA GLY A 242 -36.54 -12.57 39.61
C GLY A 242 -36.16 -14.07 39.58
N LYS A 243 -37.14 -14.98 39.50
CA LYS A 243 -36.90 -16.38 39.08
C LYS A 243 -37.91 -16.83 38.03
N VAL A 244 -37.38 -17.33 36.91
CA VAL A 244 -38.14 -18.03 35.86
C VAL A 244 -38.20 -19.51 36.19
N SER A 245 -39.40 -20.10 36.30
CA SER A 245 -39.57 -21.55 36.39
C SER A 245 -39.78 -22.13 34.99
N TRP A 246 -38.86 -23.00 34.57
CA TRP A 246 -39.07 -23.85 33.40
C TRP A 246 -39.84 -25.09 33.84
N GLY A 247 -41.14 -25.12 33.54
CA GLY A 247 -41.96 -26.30 33.74
C GLY A 247 -41.74 -27.30 32.61
N LEU A 248 -40.85 -28.28 32.82
CA LEU A 248 -40.88 -29.54 32.09
C LEU A 248 -42.27 -30.17 32.21
N ARG A 249 -42.87 -30.57 31.09
CA ARG A 249 -43.83 -31.67 31.05
C ARG A 249 -43.53 -32.58 29.85
N PHE A 250 -42.87 -33.69 30.15
CA PHE A 250 -43.16 -34.98 29.53
C PHE A 250 -44.64 -35.33 29.75
N LEU A 251 -45.36 -35.80 28.73
CA LEU A 251 -45.78 -37.20 28.60
C LEU A 251 -46.60 -37.42 27.32
N GLU A 252 -46.46 -38.63 26.78
CA GLU A 252 -47.18 -39.28 25.70
C GLU A 252 -48.72 -39.34 25.89
N ALA A 253 -49.44 -39.34 24.78
CA ALA A 253 -50.48 -40.30 24.41
C ALA A 253 -50.71 -40.24 22.89
#